data_AF-A0AAP7DJ64-F1
#
_entry.id   AF-A0AAP7DJ64-F1
#
_cell.length_a   1.000
_cell.length_b   1.000
_cell.length_c   1.000
_cell.angle_alpha   90.00
_cell.angle_beta   90.00
_cell.angle_gamma   90.00
#
_symmetry.space_group_name_H-M   'P 1'
#
loop_
_entity.id
_entity.type
_entity.pdbx_description
1 polymer ?
#
loop_
_entity_poly.entity_id
_entity_poly.type
_entity_poly.pdbx_seq_one_letter_code
_entity_poly.pdbx_strand_id
1 'polypeptide(L)'
;MTSREAKAIIEQIFDKYRKFKVVRVATNENTPEMNFLHLVESIVDQLEPDEKRVVQERYMKQKRITDMHVYTFQFDPPISAVTYTKIRKAAFDKLLYTFKKLELY
;
A
#
# COMPACT_ATOMS: atom_id res chain seq x y z
N MET A 1 -13.94 -10.68 8.30
CA MET A 1 -13.72 -9.73 7.20
C MET A 1 -13.52 -10.52 5.92
N THR A 2 -14.27 -10.21 4.88
CA THR A 2 -14.15 -10.87 3.57
C THR A 2 -12.95 -10.32 2.79
N SER A 3 -12.48 -11.06 1.77
CA SER A 3 -11.40 -10.58 0.87
C SER A 3 -11.76 -9.27 0.17
N ARG A 4 -13.05 -9.07 -0.14
CA ARG A 4 -13.57 -7.84 -0.75
C ARG A 4 -13.51 -6.65 0.21
N GLU A 5 -13.92 -6.84 1.45
CA GLU A 5 -13.84 -5.82 2.50
C GLU A 5 -12.39 -5.43 2.80
N ALA A 6 -11.52 -6.42 2.99
CA ALA A 6 -10.09 -6.23 3.21
C ALA A 6 -9.46 -5.36 2.11
N LYS A 7 -9.76 -5.68 0.85
CA LYS A 7 -9.32 -4.89 -0.30
C LYS A 7 -9.86 -3.46 -0.26
N ALA A 8 -11.15 -3.28 0.04
CA ALA A 8 -11.77 -1.95 0.08
C ALA A 8 -11.11 -1.03 1.13
N ILE A 9 -10.83 -1.57 2.32
CA ILE A 9 -10.13 -0.84 3.40
C ILE A 9 -8.73 -0.43 2.95
N ILE A 10 -7.95 -1.36 2.39
CA ILE A 10 -6.61 -1.05 1.87
C ILE A 10 -6.68 0.02 0.79
N GLU A 11 -7.62 -0.08 -0.16
CA GLU A 11 -7.77 0.94 -1.20
C GLU A 11 -8.15 2.31 -0.63
N GLN A 12 -9.01 2.37 0.39
CA GLN A 12 -9.36 3.61 1.08
C GLN A 12 -8.15 4.26 1.75
N ILE A 13 -7.35 3.49 2.49
CA ILE A 13 -6.14 3.97 3.16
C ILE A 13 -5.15 4.52 2.13
N PHE A 14 -4.89 3.80 1.05
CA PHE A 14 -3.94 4.26 0.03
C PHE A 14 -4.50 5.36 -0.88
N ASP A 15 -5.82 5.47 -1.05
CA ASP A 15 -6.46 6.65 -1.66
C ASP A 15 -6.21 7.89 -0.78
N LYS A 16 -6.38 7.78 0.54
CA LYS A 16 -6.07 8.86 1.50
C LYS A 16 -4.59 9.21 1.48
N TYR A 17 -3.70 8.22 1.52
CA TYR A 17 -2.25 8.39 1.39
C TYR A 17 -1.88 9.19 0.14
N ARG A 18 -2.40 8.81 -1.04
CA ARG A 18 -2.08 9.51 -2.29
C ARG A 18 -2.54 10.97 -2.27
N LYS A 19 -3.70 11.26 -1.69
CA LYS A 19 -4.19 12.65 -1.53
C LYS A 19 -3.25 13.47 -0.65
N PHE A 20 -2.88 12.95 0.52
CA PHE A 20 -2.00 13.64 1.45
C PHE A 20 -0.59 13.79 0.88
N LYS A 21 -0.11 12.81 0.11
CA LYS A 21 1.19 12.89 -0.58
C LYS A 21 1.24 14.06 -1.58
N VAL A 22 0.14 14.36 -2.28
CA VAL A 22 0.06 15.53 -3.16
C VAL A 22 0.10 16.82 -2.34
N VAL A 23 -0.62 16.88 -1.21
CA VAL A 23 -0.60 18.04 -0.30
C VAL A 23 0.81 18.29 0.24
N ARG A 24 1.54 17.24 0.65
CA ARG A 24 2.94 17.33 1.10
C ARG A 24 3.87 18.00 0.08
N VAL A 25 3.63 17.77 -1.20
CA VAL A 25 4.44 18.40 -2.25
C VAL A 25 4.08 19.89 -2.40
N ALA A 26 2.86 20.28 -2.04
CA ALA A 26 2.37 21.64 -2.15
C ALA A 26 2.66 22.52 -0.91
N THR A 27 2.81 21.91 0.28
CA THR A 27 2.98 22.63 1.54
C THR A 27 4.19 22.11 2.32
N ASN A 28 4.95 23.01 2.95
CA ASN A 28 6.12 22.66 3.77
C ASN A 28 5.79 22.63 5.28
N GLU A 29 4.50 22.45 5.60
CA GLU A 29 3.98 22.50 6.97
C GLU A 29 3.96 21.11 7.61
N ASN A 30 4.31 21.05 8.89
CA ASN A 30 4.23 19.82 9.67
C ASN A 30 2.80 19.61 10.19
N THR A 31 1.95 19.03 9.34
CA THR A 31 0.53 18.84 9.63
C THR A 31 0.23 17.40 10.10
N PRO A 32 -0.91 17.13 10.74
CA PRO A 32 -1.32 15.76 11.09
C PRO A 32 -1.34 14.79 9.89
N GLU A 33 -1.57 15.28 8.68
CA GLU A 33 -1.47 14.52 7.43
C GLU A 33 -0.05 14.01 7.19
N MET A 34 0.99 14.78 7.54
CA MET A 34 2.38 14.35 7.44
C MET A 34 2.69 13.21 8.40
N ASN A 35 2.17 13.28 9.63
CA ASN A 35 2.30 12.18 10.58
C ASN A 35 1.65 10.90 10.05
N PHE A 36 0.47 11.00 9.42
CA PHE A 36 -0.17 9.86 8.75
C PHE A 36 0.69 9.30 7.61
N LEU A 37 1.25 10.17 6.76
CA LEU A 37 2.12 9.73 5.65
C LEU A 37 3.35 8.99 6.17
N HIS A 38 4.06 9.58 7.13
CA HIS A 38 5.25 8.97 7.73
C HIS A 38 4.95 7.65 8.41
N LEU A 39 3.80 7.55 9.08
CA LEU A 39 3.36 6.31 9.70
C LEU A 39 3.11 5.22 8.64
N VAL A 40 2.37 5.53 7.58
CA VAL A 40 2.11 4.58 6.49
C VAL A 40 3.40 4.18 5.76
N GLU A 41 4.27 5.14 5.44
CA GLU A 41 5.58 4.88 4.82
C GLU A 41 6.42 3.96 5.70
N SER A 42 6.50 4.23 7.00
CA SER A 42 7.26 3.42 7.96
C SER A 42 6.71 2.00 8.08
N ILE A 43 5.38 1.82 8.12
CA ILE A 43 4.75 0.49 8.19
C ILE A 43 5.05 -0.32 6.93
N VAL A 44 4.92 0.29 5.75
CA VAL A 44 5.22 -0.39 4.47
C VAL A 44 6.70 -0.73 4.36
N ASP A 45 7.58 0.09 4.91
CA ASP A 45 9.02 -0.16 4.91
C ASP A 45 9.44 -1.38 5.75
N GLN A 46 8.62 -1.82 6.71
CA GLN A 46 8.84 -3.02 7.53
C GLN A 46 8.28 -4.31 6.90
N LEU A 47 7.62 -4.23 5.74
CA LEU A 47 7.18 -5.43 5.02
C LEU A 47 8.37 -6.17 4.40
N GLU A 48 8.18 -7.46 4.12
CA GLU A 48 9.19 -8.22 3.38
C GLU A 48 9.44 -7.60 2.00
N PRO A 49 10.63 -7.76 1.39
CA PRO A 49 11.00 -7.05 0.16
C PRO A 49 9.97 -7.14 -0.97
N ASP A 50 9.43 -8.34 -1.21
CA ASP A 50 8.42 -8.57 -2.24
C ASP A 50 7.04 -8.00 -1.88
N GLU A 51 6.64 -8.10 -0.62
CA GLU A 51 5.40 -7.52 -0.11
C GLU A 51 5.43 -6.00 -0.21
N LYS A 52 6.52 -5.39 0.26
CA LYS A 52 6.82 -3.96 0.13
C LYS A 52 6.74 -3.53 -1.32
N ARG A 53 7.37 -4.27 -2.25
CA ARG A 53 7.32 -3.97 -3.69
C ARG A 53 5.90 -3.97 -4.22
N VAL A 54 5.12 -5.02 -3.94
CA VAL A 54 3.70 -5.07 -4.35
C VAL A 54 2.95 -3.85 -3.83
N VAL A 55 3.12 -3.50 -2.55
CA VAL A 55 2.40 -2.38 -1.94
C VAL A 55 2.80 -1.03 -2.55
N GLN A 56 4.10 -0.79 -2.69
CA GLN A 56 4.62 0.46 -3.24
C GLN A 56 4.18 0.67 -4.69
N GLU A 57 4.35 -0.34 -5.54
CA GLU A 57 4.05 -0.26 -6.97
C GLU A 57 2.55 -0.18 -7.24
N ARG A 58 1.76 -1.04 -6.59
CA ARG A 58 0.33 -1.16 -6.88
C ARG A 58 -0.52 -0.09 -6.17
N TYR A 59 -0.16 0.29 -4.95
CA TYR A 59 -1.02 1.08 -4.07
C TYR A 59 -0.42 2.44 -3.70
N MET A 60 0.89 2.63 -3.61
CA MET A 60 1.43 3.95 -3.19
C MET A 60 1.65 4.93 -4.35
N LYS A 61 1.91 4.44 -5.57
CA LYS A 61 2.24 5.29 -6.73
C LYS A 61 1.01 5.94 -7.35
N GLN A 62 0.20 5.17 -8.07
CA GLN A 62 -0.91 5.69 -8.88
C GLN A 62 -2.09 4.72 -8.87
N LYS A 63 -3.32 5.24 -8.94
CA LYS A 63 -4.55 4.43 -8.89
C LYS A 63 -4.72 3.53 -10.12
N ARG A 64 -4.19 3.92 -11.29
CA ARG A 64 -4.39 3.23 -12.58
C ARG A 64 -3.50 2.01 -12.80
N ILE A 65 -2.52 1.76 -11.95
CA ILE A 65 -1.63 0.61 -12.08
C ILE A 65 -2.42 -0.67 -11.82
N THR A 66 -2.34 -1.65 -12.72
CA THR A 66 -3.04 -2.93 -12.59
C THR A 66 -2.14 -3.96 -11.92
N ASP A 67 -2.75 -5.00 -11.34
CA ASP A 67 -2.00 -6.13 -10.77
C ASP A 67 -1.08 -6.78 -11.82
N MET A 68 -1.59 -6.93 -13.06
CA MET A 68 -0.83 -7.42 -14.20
C MET A 68 0.39 -6.59 -14.50
N HIS A 69 0.25 -5.26 -14.50
CA HIS A 69 1.39 -4.39 -14.74
C HIS A 69 2.49 -4.63 -13.70
N VAL A 70 2.12 -4.83 -12.43
CA VAL A 70 3.08 -5.03 -11.34
C VAL A 70 3.80 -6.36 -11.49
N TYR A 71 3.08 -7.48 -11.60
CA TYR A 71 3.74 -8.79 -11.65
C TYR A 71 4.55 -9.03 -12.93
N THR A 72 4.19 -8.36 -14.03
CA THR A 72 4.89 -8.50 -15.31
C THR A 72 6.10 -7.56 -15.44
N PHE A 73 6.01 -6.32 -14.95
CA PHE A 73 7.01 -5.29 -15.27
C PHE A 73 7.75 -4.71 -14.07
N GLN A 74 7.33 -4.99 -12.83
CA GLN A 74 7.96 -4.43 -11.62
C GLN A 74 8.75 -5.47 -10.81
N PHE A 75 8.77 -6.72 -11.28
CA PHE A 75 9.58 -7.81 -10.74
C PHE A 75 10.59 -8.26 -11.78
N ASP A 76 11.79 -8.60 -11.31
CA ASP A 76 12.87 -9.14 -12.13
C ASP A 76 13.48 -10.38 -11.45
N PRO A 77 13.21 -11.60 -11.96
CA PRO A 77 12.35 -11.89 -13.12
C PRO A 77 10.86 -11.63 -12.85
N PRO A 78 10.01 -11.48 -13.88
CA PRO A 78 8.56 -11.39 -13.73
C PRO A 78 8.00 -12.59 -12.96
N ILE A 79 6.95 -12.35 -12.18
CA ILE A 79 6.31 -13.40 -11.36
C ILE A 79 4.93 -13.75 -11.88
N SER A 80 4.47 -14.97 -11.57
CA SER A 80 3.11 -15.40 -11.95
C SER A 80 2.03 -14.63 -11.19
N ALA A 81 0.83 -14.51 -11.78
CA ALA A 81 -0.33 -13.93 -11.11
C ALA A 81 -0.70 -14.64 -9.79
N VAL A 82 -0.44 -15.96 -9.70
CA VAL A 82 -0.66 -16.76 -8.48
C VAL A 82 0.34 -16.37 -7.39
N THR A 83 1.62 -16.25 -7.75
CA THR A 83 2.69 -15.81 -6.83
C THR A 83 2.40 -14.41 -6.32
N TYR A 84 2.08 -13.47 -7.21
CA TYR A 84 1.66 -12.11 -6.86
C TYR A 84 0.48 -12.10 -5.88
N THR A 85 -0.55 -12.93 -6.13
CA THR A 85 -1.72 -13.00 -5.26
C THR A 85 -1.37 -13.46 -3.85
N LYS A 86 -0.44 -14.42 -3.70
CA LYS A 86 0.04 -14.88 -2.39
C LYS A 86 0.81 -13.79 -1.65
N ILE A 87 1.76 -13.13 -2.33
CA ILE A 87 2.54 -12.02 -1.76
C ILE A 87 1.60 -10.89 -1.32
N ARG A 88 0.68 -10.48 -2.20
CA ARG A 88 -0.31 -9.44 -1.88
C ARG A 88 -1.17 -9.81 -0.68
N LYS A 89 -1.64 -11.06 -0.60
CA LYS A 89 -2.46 -11.52 0.53
C LYS A 89 -1.69 -11.45 1.84
N ALA A 90 -0.42 -11.86 1.85
CA ALA A 90 0.43 -11.77 3.03
C ALA A 90 0.68 -10.31 3.44
N ALA A 91 0.97 -9.43 2.48
CA ALA A 91 1.10 -7.99 2.73
C ALA A 91 -0.19 -7.40 3.32
N PHE A 92 -1.36 -7.73 2.75
CA PHE A 92 -2.65 -7.24 3.21
C PHE A 92 -2.96 -7.67 4.65
N ASP A 93 -2.67 -8.92 5.00
CA ASP A 93 -2.88 -9.43 6.35
C ASP A 93 -2.09 -8.62 7.40
N LYS A 94 -0.80 -8.41 7.16
CA LYS A 94 0.08 -7.59 8.01
C LYS A 94 -0.39 -6.14 8.11
N LEU A 95 -0.74 -5.53 6.96
CA LEU A 95 -1.19 -4.14 6.89
C LEU A 95 -2.52 -3.95 7.63
N LEU A 96 -3.51 -4.80 7.37
CA LEU A 96 -4.83 -4.69 8.00
C LEU A 96 -4.73 -4.87 9.51
N TYR A 97 -3.96 -5.85 9.99
CA TYR A 97 -3.72 -6.02 11.41
C TYR A 97 -3.12 -4.76 12.04
N THR A 98 -2.07 -4.21 11.42
CA THR A 98 -1.34 -3.04 11.92
C THR A 98 -2.21 -1.78 11.88
N PHE A 99 -2.86 -1.51 10.76
CA PHE A 99 -3.72 -0.34 10.58
C PHE A 99 -4.92 -0.36 11.52
N LYS A 100 -5.50 -1.54 11.79
CA LYS A 100 -6.57 -1.69 12.78
C LYS A 100 -6.08 -1.39 14.19
N LYS A 101 -4.91 -1.92 14.55
CA LYS A 101 -4.29 -1.68 15.87
C LYS A 101 -3.98 -0.20 16.11
N LEU A 102 -3.73 0.55 15.04
CA LEU A 102 -3.45 1.99 15.06
C LEU A 102 -4.69 2.85 14.78
N GLU A 103 -5.89 2.26 14.74
CA GLU A 103 -7.17 2.96 14.53
C GLU A 103 -7.20 3.82 13.25
N LEU A 104 -6.55 3.35 12.18
CA LEU A 104 -6.53 4.05 10.90
C LEU A 104 -7.77 3.78 10.04
N TYR A 105 -8.59 2.81 10.45
CA TYR A 105 -9.88 2.46 9.85
C TYR A 105 -10.80 1.75 10.85
#